data_AF-A0AAD6MIB5-F1
#
_entry.id   AF-A0AAD6MIB5-F1
#
_cell.length_a   1.000
_cell.length_b   1.000
_cell.length_c   1.000
_cell.angle_alpha   90.00
_cell.angle_beta   90.00
_cell.angle_gamma   90.00
#
_symmetry.space_group_name_H-M   'P 1'
#
loop_
_entity.id
_entity.type
_entity.pdbx_description
1 polymer ?
#
loop_
_entity_poly.entity_id
_entity_poly.type
_entity_poly.pdbx_seq_one_letter_code
_entity_poly.pdbx_strand_id
1 'polypeptide(L)'
;MHPQYPPRHLLLLLILLSSFVSCFSTYQESPVATVPEHTHSYNDPRNYRPYFSTIDRKDNDLKHIFPSLLNFEAKVVTRLDQASAPASSAKVVNVDDFGAKADGTDDSQAFKKAWEEACSSKGSAIIVIPKNKIYYLKPVTFSGPCESDLVFKIFGTIKASAKVSDYENDRRHWLVFENVQNFRVRGGGTIDGNGKIWWENSCKINKSQPCQHAPTAVTFLECKSLIVANLRFQNAQQMHLSFQNCVNVRALNLMVIAPGTSPNTDGIHVTGTQNIRIRKCVIRTGDDCISIVSGSKNVEATDITCGPGHGISIGSLGADNSGAEVSNVFVNRATLSGTTNGVRIKTWQGGSGYARNIVFQNVVMRNVTNPIIIDQNYCDQDSPCEEQTSAVQISNVMYRNIKGTSASDVAVSFDCSKNIPCRGILLQDVNIALQENGKPEASCANVNLRKKGEVFPQCSMEGEEGISATSEKKGRFKRICVFCGSRAGYKSSFTDASLELGKQLVRRKIDLVYGGGSVGLMGLISQTVFNGGCHVLGVIPRALMSHKISGETVGEVKTVADMHQRKAEMAKHADAFIALPGTCILIQSNY
;
A
#
# COMPACT_ATOMS: atom_id res chain seq x y z
N MET A 1 51.18 8.33 41.74
CA MET A 1 52.38 7.47 41.97
C MET A 1 51.91 6.02 42.07
N HIS A 2 52.76 5.05 41.68
CA HIS A 2 52.58 3.62 42.00
C HIS A 2 53.01 3.33 43.46
N PRO A 3 52.62 2.19 44.06
CA PRO A 3 53.28 0.88 43.87
C PRO A 3 52.29 -0.23 43.41
N GLN A 4 52.64 -1.53 43.39
CA GLN A 4 53.62 -2.25 42.54
C GLN A 4 53.38 -3.78 42.63
N TYR A 5 53.56 -4.49 41.51
CA TYR A 5 53.61 -5.97 41.32
C TYR A 5 55.10 -6.41 41.12
N PRO A 6 55.47 -7.67 40.75
CA PRO A 6 54.75 -8.95 40.64
C PRO A 6 55.14 -9.85 41.85
N PRO A 7 55.87 -11.02 41.82
CA PRO A 7 56.34 -11.94 40.74
C PRO A 7 55.20 -12.83 40.19
N ARG A 8 55.36 -14.09 39.72
CA ARG A 8 56.03 -14.77 38.57
C ARG A 8 55.42 -16.21 38.53
N HIS A 9 55.57 -17.14 37.58
CA HIS A 9 56.25 -17.34 36.28
C HIS A 9 55.16 -17.64 35.20
N LEU A 10 55.29 -17.51 33.87
CA LEU A 10 56.34 -17.71 32.84
C LEU A 10 56.35 -19.11 32.17
N LEU A 11 55.69 -19.22 31.00
CA LEU A 11 56.26 -19.83 29.80
C LEU A 11 55.58 -19.26 28.53
N LEU A 12 56.31 -19.21 27.40
CA LEU A 12 55.79 -18.84 26.08
C LEU A 12 55.69 -20.08 25.18
N LEU A 13 54.71 -20.09 24.25
CA LEU A 13 55.01 -20.28 22.82
C LEU A 13 53.91 -19.65 21.95
N LEU A 14 54.00 -19.81 20.62
CA LEU A 14 53.42 -18.91 19.61
C LEU A 14 52.65 -19.65 18.49
N ILE A 15 51.91 -18.85 17.70
CA ILE A 15 51.59 -19.05 16.26
C ILE A 15 50.24 -19.71 15.83
N LEU A 16 49.36 -18.82 15.31
CA LEU A 16 48.46 -18.89 14.14
C LEU A 16 47.17 -19.77 14.05
N LEU A 17 46.10 -19.06 13.66
CA LEU A 17 45.04 -19.40 12.69
C LEU A 17 44.22 -20.71 12.85
N SER A 18 42.95 -20.57 13.23
CA SER A 18 41.88 -20.23 12.26
C SER A 18 40.50 -20.15 12.92
N SER A 19 39.64 -19.23 12.48
CA SER A 19 38.28 -19.04 13.00
C SER A 19 37.22 -19.54 12.03
N PHE A 20 36.72 -20.76 12.26
CA PHE A 20 35.49 -21.26 11.65
C PHE A 20 34.30 -20.99 12.57
N VAL A 21 33.28 -20.28 12.08
CA VAL A 21 31.94 -20.25 12.67
C VAL A 21 30.94 -20.56 11.56
N SER A 22 30.44 -21.79 11.56
CA SER A 22 29.51 -22.30 10.55
C SER A 22 28.07 -21.90 10.89
N CYS A 23 27.43 -21.11 10.02
CA CYS A 23 26.01 -20.81 10.14
C CYS A 23 25.20 -21.79 9.29
N PHE A 24 24.59 -22.80 9.92
CA PHE A 24 23.64 -23.69 9.25
C PHE A 24 22.27 -23.02 9.14
N SER A 25 21.58 -23.27 8.03
CA SER A 25 20.15 -22.97 7.87
C SER A 25 19.49 -24.15 7.20
N THR A 26 18.73 -24.92 7.97
CA THR A 26 17.87 -26.00 7.47
C THR A 26 16.65 -25.40 6.79
N TYR A 27 16.59 -25.49 5.47
CA TYR A 27 15.34 -25.37 4.72
C TYR A 27 14.85 -26.77 4.35
N GLN A 28 13.60 -27.07 4.71
CA GLN A 28 12.97 -28.35 4.43
C GLN A 28 12.09 -28.21 3.19
N GLU A 29 12.43 -28.94 2.13
CA GLU A 29 11.66 -28.91 0.88
C GLU A 29 10.29 -29.58 1.06
N SER A 30 9.30 -29.07 0.33
CA SER A 30 7.98 -29.71 0.17
C SER A 30 7.87 -30.22 -1.27
N PRO A 31 7.42 -31.48 -1.49
CA PRO A 31 7.52 -32.12 -2.79
C PRO A 31 6.59 -31.50 -3.84
N VAL A 32 7.08 -31.46 -5.09
CA VAL A 32 6.30 -31.02 -6.25
C VAL A 32 5.27 -32.10 -6.61
N ALA A 33 3.99 -31.75 -6.57
CA ALA A 33 2.92 -32.59 -7.12
C ALA A 33 2.83 -32.39 -8.64
N THR A 34 3.11 -33.43 -9.41
CA THR A 34 2.88 -33.47 -10.85
C THR A 34 1.39 -33.61 -11.15
N VAL A 35 0.88 -32.84 -12.11
CA VAL A 35 -0.47 -32.98 -12.67
C VAL A 35 -0.34 -33.12 -14.18
N PRO A 36 -0.99 -34.11 -14.84
CA PRO A 36 -0.81 -34.35 -16.27
C PRO A 36 -1.39 -33.25 -17.16
N GLU A 37 -0.81 -33.12 -18.36
CA GLU A 37 -1.35 -32.28 -19.43
C GLU A 37 -2.63 -32.91 -20.01
N HIS A 38 -3.69 -32.11 -20.17
CA HIS A 38 -4.80 -32.43 -21.05
C HIS A 38 -4.92 -31.36 -22.13
N THR A 39 -4.50 -31.72 -23.34
CA THR A 39 -4.59 -30.89 -24.54
C THR A 39 -5.99 -30.99 -25.14
N HIS A 40 -6.69 -29.86 -25.28
CA HIS A 40 -7.85 -29.74 -26.16
C HIS A 40 -7.77 -28.46 -26.99
N SER A 41 -8.01 -28.61 -28.30
CA SER A 41 -7.90 -27.54 -29.29
C SER A 41 -9.09 -26.58 -29.21
N TYR A 42 -8.80 -25.28 -29.34
CA TYR A 42 -9.77 -24.29 -29.80
C TYR A 42 -10.01 -24.47 -31.29
N ASN A 43 -11.28 -24.47 -31.73
CA ASN A 43 -11.72 -24.14 -33.10
C ASN A 43 -13.26 -24.09 -33.20
N ASP A 44 -13.84 -22.88 -33.15
CA ASP A 44 -14.78 -22.32 -34.14
C ASP A 44 -15.46 -21.04 -33.58
N PRO A 45 -15.46 -19.90 -34.30
CA PRO A 45 -16.15 -18.70 -33.86
C PRO A 45 -17.56 -18.58 -34.47
N ARG A 46 -18.60 -18.46 -33.64
CA ARG A 46 -19.92 -17.84 -33.98
C ARG A 46 -20.85 -17.73 -32.77
N ASN A 47 -20.89 -16.55 -32.14
CA ASN A 47 -22.10 -15.81 -31.76
C ASN A 47 -21.78 -14.69 -30.76
N TYR A 48 -21.76 -13.45 -31.25
CA TYR A 48 -21.82 -12.24 -30.43
C TYR A 48 -22.81 -11.27 -31.08
N ARG A 49 -23.92 -10.99 -30.39
CA ARG A 49 -24.65 -9.72 -30.52
C ARG A 49 -25.20 -9.30 -29.16
N PRO A 50 -25.14 -8.01 -28.81
CA PRO A 50 -25.44 -7.54 -27.47
C PRO A 50 -26.92 -7.16 -27.31
N TYR A 51 -27.44 -7.29 -26.10
CA TYR A 51 -28.57 -6.51 -25.57
C TYR A 51 -28.42 -6.39 -24.06
N PHE A 52 -28.42 -5.16 -23.54
CA PHE A 52 -29.52 -4.66 -22.71
C PHE A 52 -29.28 -3.20 -22.32
N SER A 53 -30.14 -2.33 -22.83
CA SER A 53 -30.37 -1.00 -22.28
C SER A 53 -31.41 -1.07 -21.15
N THR A 54 -31.27 -0.21 -20.14
CA THR A 54 -32.35 0.33 -19.29
C THR A 54 -33.45 -0.62 -18.78
N ILE A 55 -33.45 -0.89 -17.47
CA ILE A 55 -34.68 -0.96 -16.66
C ILE A 55 -34.36 -0.50 -15.23
N ASP A 56 -35.26 0.30 -14.66
CA ASP A 56 -35.24 0.71 -13.25
C ASP A 56 -36.29 -0.12 -12.47
N ARG A 57 -36.06 -0.30 -11.16
CA ARG A 57 -36.93 -0.98 -10.17
C ARG A 57 -37.38 -2.42 -10.50
N LYS A 58 -36.77 -3.38 -9.79
CA LYS A 58 -37.44 -4.02 -8.63
C LYS A 58 -36.47 -4.89 -7.82
N ASP A 59 -36.72 -4.95 -6.51
CA ASP A 59 -36.06 -5.87 -5.59
C ASP A 59 -36.66 -7.28 -5.68
N ASN A 60 -35.95 -8.26 -5.11
CA ASN A 60 -36.22 -9.71 -5.13
C ASN A 60 -36.01 -10.41 -6.50
N ASP A 61 -34.75 -10.74 -6.83
CA ASP A 61 -34.34 -12.16 -6.78
C ASP A 61 -32.82 -12.35 -6.89
N LEU A 62 -32.21 -12.88 -5.82
CA LEU A 62 -30.75 -13.14 -5.75
C LEU A 62 -30.39 -14.41 -4.94
N LYS A 63 -31.33 -15.35 -4.78
CA LYS A 63 -31.14 -16.57 -3.97
C LYS A 63 -30.48 -17.75 -4.71
N HIS A 64 -30.19 -17.62 -6.01
CA HIS A 64 -29.77 -18.75 -6.86
C HIS A 64 -28.39 -18.58 -7.53
N ILE A 65 -27.40 -18.07 -6.79
CA ILE A 65 -25.98 -18.19 -7.16
C ILE A 65 -25.17 -18.62 -5.91
N PHE A 66 -24.21 -19.54 -6.09
CA PHE A 66 -23.25 -20.08 -5.09
C PHE A 66 -23.77 -21.05 -3.98
N PRO A 67 -24.19 -22.28 -4.32
CA PRO A 67 -24.34 -23.36 -3.33
C PRO A 67 -23.00 -23.96 -2.83
N SER A 68 -21.91 -23.81 -3.58
CA SER A 68 -20.71 -24.66 -3.47
C SER A 68 -19.64 -24.23 -2.46
N LEU A 69 -19.72 -23.03 -1.87
CA LEU A 69 -18.68 -22.54 -0.94
C LEU A 69 -18.84 -23.05 0.51
N LEU A 70 -20.04 -23.48 0.93
CA LEU A 70 -20.35 -23.72 2.34
C LEU A 70 -19.83 -25.06 2.91
N ASN A 71 -19.49 -26.04 2.05
CA ASN A 71 -19.20 -27.40 2.49
C ASN A 71 -17.70 -27.72 2.70
N PHE A 72 -16.79 -26.77 2.49
CA PHE A 72 -15.34 -27.04 2.59
C PHE A 72 -14.70 -26.62 3.93
N GLU A 73 -15.27 -25.66 4.66
CA GLU A 73 -14.69 -25.19 5.94
C GLU A 73 -14.93 -26.16 7.12
N ALA A 74 -15.92 -27.05 7.01
CA ALA A 74 -16.38 -27.92 8.10
C ALA A 74 -15.40 -29.04 8.55
N LYS A 75 -14.25 -29.22 7.88
CA LYS A 75 -13.33 -30.36 8.13
C LYS A 75 -11.88 -29.99 8.51
N VAL A 76 -11.54 -28.71 8.64
CA VAL A 76 -10.16 -28.25 8.91
C VAL A 76 -9.95 -27.73 10.34
N VAL A 77 -11.04 -27.47 11.09
CA VAL A 77 -10.97 -26.87 12.44
C VAL A 77 -10.54 -27.87 13.53
N THR A 78 -10.72 -29.18 13.31
CA THR A 78 -10.47 -30.22 14.33
C THR A 78 -9.04 -30.77 14.28
N ARG A 79 -8.05 -29.98 14.76
CA ARG A 79 -6.76 -30.42 15.36
C ARG A 79 -5.83 -29.21 15.58
N LEU A 80 -5.94 -28.51 16.72
CA LEU A 80 -4.81 -27.80 17.38
C LEU A 80 -5.11 -27.31 18.81
N ASP A 81 -6.01 -27.98 19.55
CA ASP A 81 -6.33 -27.67 20.95
C ASP A 81 -5.78 -28.76 21.90
N GLN A 82 -4.59 -28.55 22.46
CA GLN A 82 -4.12 -29.18 23.72
C GLN A 82 -2.74 -28.64 24.18
N ALA A 83 -2.69 -27.39 24.67
CA ALA A 83 -1.67 -26.96 25.65
C ALA A 83 -1.99 -25.60 26.32
N SER A 84 -1.86 -25.60 27.65
CA SER A 84 -1.71 -24.44 28.56
C SER A 84 -2.93 -23.60 29.00
N ALA A 85 -2.97 -23.38 30.32
CA ALA A 85 -3.83 -22.51 31.13
C ALA A 85 -5.37 -22.72 31.10
N PRO A 86 -6.06 -22.62 32.25
CA PRO A 86 -7.51 -22.49 32.28
C PRO A 86 -7.90 -21.11 31.75
N ALA A 87 -8.50 -21.06 30.56
CA ALA A 87 -9.03 -19.81 30.02
C ALA A 87 -10.16 -19.28 30.91
N SER A 88 -9.96 -18.09 31.50
CA SER A 88 -11.05 -17.36 32.16
C SER A 88 -12.20 -17.20 31.17
N SER A 89 -13.40 -17.63 31.56
CA SER A 89 -14.58 -17.60 30.68
C SER A 89 -14.96 -16.15 30.40
N ALA A 90 -14.67 -15.69 29.18
CA ALA A 90 -14.88 -14.29 28.79
C ALA A 90 -16.32 -13.83 29.08
N LYS A 91 -16.47 -12.75 29.86
CA LYS A 91 -17.76 -12.26 30.34
C LYS A 91 -18.65 -11.88 29.16
N VAL A 92 -19.85 -12.44 29.09
CA VAL A 92 -20.83 -12.09 28.05
C VAL A 92 -21.74 -11.00 28.58
N VAL A 93 -21.93 -9.94 27.79
CA VAL A 93 -22.75 -8.77 28.12
C VAL A 93 -23.72 -8.53 26.96
N ASN A 94 -24.99 -8.92 27.11
CA ASN A 94 -26.00 -8.78 26.07
C ASN A 94 -26.71 -7.42 26.23
N VAL A 95 -26.86 -6.65 25.14
CA VAL A 95 -27.46 -5.29 25.21
C VAL A 95 -28.90 -5.30 25.72
N ASP A 96 -29.66 -6.38 25.49
CA ASP A 96 -31.03 -6.51 26.03
C ASP A 96 -31.06 -6.45 27.56
N ASP A 97 -30.06 -7.04 28.23
CA ASP A 97 -29.97 -7.14 29.69
C ASP A 97 -29.80 -5.75 30.34
N PHE A 98 -29.38 -4.75 29.55
CA PHE A 98 -29.20 -3.35 29.95
C PHE A 98 -30.39 -2.46 29.53
N GLY A 99 -31.47 -3.07 29.04
CA GLY A 99 -32.72 -2.41 28.69
C GLY A 99 -32.88 -2.07 27.22
N ALA A 100 -32.05 -2.61 26.32
CA ALA A 100 -32.25 -2.44 24.87
C ALA A 100 -33.47 -3.25 24.41
N LYS A 101 -34.33 -2.64 23.61
CA LYS A 101 -35.64 -3.19 23.25
C LYS A 101 -35.71 -3.63 21.79
N ALA A 102 -35.06 -2.89 20.88
CA ALA A 102 -35.26 -3.01 19.44
C ALA A 102 -36.74 -2.87 19.01
N ASP A 103 -37.49 -2.00 19.71
CA ASP A 103 -38.93 -1.72 19.48
C ASP A 103 -39.17 -0.51 18.56
N GLY A 104 -38.10 0.11 18.04
CA GLY A 104 -38.14 1.36 17.27
C GLY A 104 -37.86 2.62 18.11
N THR A 105 -37.67 2.50 19.42
CA THR A 105 -37.20 3.59 20.30
C THR A 105 -35.67 3.61 20.45
N ASP A 106 -35.12 4.64 21.11
CA ASP A 106 -33.68 4.87 21.24
C ASP A 106 -33.02 3.93 22.26
N ASP A 107 -32.18 3.01 21.77
CA ASP A 107 -31.44 2.02 22.54
C ASP A 107 -30.07 2.52 23.04
N SER A 108 -29.61 3.74 22.67
CA SER A 108 -28.24 4.22 22.93
C SER A 108 -27.82 4.21 24.40
N GLN A 109 -28.75 4.41 25.34
CA GLN A 109 -28.44 4.37 26.77
C GLN A 109 -28.24 2.94 27.30
N ALA A 110 -28.89 1.94 26.71
CA ALA A 110 -28.65 0.54 27.06
C ALA A 110 -27.30 0.07 26.49
N PHE A 111 -26.98 0.47 25.25
CA PHE A 111 -25.68 0.21 24.62
C PHE A 111 -24.51 0.83 25.41
N LYS A 112 -24.66 2.05 25.94
CA LYS A 112 -23.65 2.69 26.81
C LYS A 112 -23.38 1.87 28.08
N LYS A 113 -24.43 1.51 28.82
CA LYS A 113 -24.29 0.70 30.05
C LYS A 113 -23.66 -0.68 29.78
N ALA A 114 -24.06 -1.33 28.67
CA ALA A 114 -23.47 -2.60 28.25
C ALA A 114 -21.99 -2.45 27.85
N TRP A 115 -21.60 -1.31 27.29
CA TRP A 115 -20.19 -0.98 27.05
C TRP A 115 -19.43 -0.74 28.35
N GLU A 116 -19.95 0.08 29.26
CA GLU A 116 -19.36 0.41 30.57
C GLU A 116 -19.09 -0.87 31.40
N GLU A 117 -20.09 -1.76 31.51
CA GLU A 117 -20.01 -3.04 32.21
C GLU A 117 -18.96 -4.00 31.59
N ALA A 118 -18.81 -3.98 30.26
CA ALA A 118 -17.83 -4.81 29.57
C ALA A 118 -16.41 -4.20 29.66
N CYS A 119 -16.29 -2.89 29.49
CA CYS A 119 -15.03 -2.13 29.48
C CYS A 119 -14.34 -2.12 30.86
N SER A 120 -15.12 -2.13 31.94
CA SER A 120 -14.66 -2.26 33.35
C SER A 120 -14.48 -3.71 33.84
N SER A 121 -14.59 -4.71 32.95
CA SER A 121 -14.50 -6.11 33.34
C SER A 121 -13.07 -6.61 33.56
N LYS A 122 -12.88 -7.43 34.60
CA LYS A 122 -11.60 -8.09 34.90
C LYS A 122 -11.39 -9.27 33.95
N GLY A 123 -10.62 -9.04 32.89
CA GLY A 123 -10.38 -10.00 31.81
C GLY A 123 -11.29 -9.77 30.60
N SER A 124 -11.13 -10.60 29.56
CA SER A 124 -11.83 -10.40 28.28
C SER A 124 -13.36 -10.39 28.41
N ALA A 125 -14.00 -9.46 27.69
CA ALA A 125 -15.46 -9.33 27.69
C ALA A 125 -16.02 -9.28 26.25
N ILE A 126 -17.24 -9.78 26.10
CA ILE A 126 -17.93 -9.96 24.82
C ILE A 126 -19.29 -9.26 24.91
N ILE A 127 -19.38 -8.09 24.28
CA ILE A 127 -20.65 -7.38 24.10
C ILE A 127 -21.42 -8.08 22.97
N VAL A 128 -22.70 -8.39 23.15
CA VAL A 128 -23.53 -9.11 22.18
C VAL A 128 -24.73 -8.27 21.77
N ILE A 129 -24.93 -8.15 20.46
CA ILE A 129 -26.09 -7.52 19.82
C ILE A 129 -26.85 -8.65 19.09
N PRO A 130 -27.92 -9.21 19.70
CA PRO A 130 -28.68 -10.36 19.23
C PRO A 130 -29.12 -10.33 17.75
N LYS A 131 -29.16 -11.53 17.15
CA LYS A 131 -29.73 -11.75 15.80
C LYS A 131 -31.21 -11.37 15.74
N ASN A 132 -31.70 -11.08 14.54
CA ASN A 132 -33.12 -10.83 14.24
C ASN A 132 -33.74 -9.60 14.94
N LYS A 133 -32.93 -8.73 15.56
CA LYS A 133 -33.35 -7.45 16.14
C LYS A 133 -32.74 -6.26 15.37
N ILE A 134 -33.42 -5.11 15.42
CA ILE A 134 -32.97 -3.83 14.85
C ILE A 134 -32.97 -2.79 15.98
N TYR A 135 -31.79 -2.48 16.50
CA TYR A 135 -31.62 -1.50 17.57
C TYR A 135 -31.41 -0.11 16.97
N TYR A 136 -32.11 0.91 17.47
CA TYR A 136 -32.02 2.27 16.96
C TYR A 136 -31.15 3.12 17.88
N LEU A 137 -30.04 3.65 17.36
CA LEU A 137 -29.09 4.44 18.14
C LEU A 137 -29.03 5.89 17.65
N LYS A 138 -29.17 6.83 18.59
CA LYS A 138 -28.64 8.21 18.45
C LYS A 138 -27.11 8.23 18.51
N PRO A 139 -26.43 9.34 18.17
CA PRO A 139 -24.98 9.51 18.37
C PRO A 139 -24.47 8.97 19.70
N VAL A 140 -23.46 8.10 19.64
CA VAL A 140 -22.89 7.43 20.80
C VAL A 140 -21.40 7.17 20.61
N THR A 141 -20.62 7.68 21.58
CA THR A 141 -19.21 7.35 21.76
C THR A 141 -19.06 6.22 22.77
N PHE A 142 -18.22 5.25 22.42
CA PHE A 142 -17.80 4.10 23.19
C PHE A 142 -16.30 4.26 23.49
N SER A 143 -15.98 5.04 24.52
CA SER A 143 -14.60 5.38 24.89
C SER A 143 -13.93 4.30 25.74
N GLY A 144 -12.61 4.19 25.60
CA GLY A 144 -11.69 3.56 26.54
C GLY A 144 -10.83 4.59 27.29
N PRO A 145 -9.75 4.16 27.96
CA PRO A 145 -9.21 2.81 27.98
C PRO A 145 -10.10 1.83 28.75
N CYS A 146 -10.09 0.57 28.36
CA CYS A 146 -10.80 -0.52 29.05
C CYS A 146 -9.81 -1.42 29.81
N GLU A 147 -10.26 -1.99 30.93
CA GLU A 147 -9.54 -3.05 31.66
C GLU A 147 -9.60 -4.40 30.92
N SER A 148 -10.55 -4.55 30.00
CA SER A 148 -10.85 -5.79 29.27
C SER A 148 -10.39 -5.80 27.81
N ASP A 149 -9.96 -6.99 27.36
CA ASP A 149 -9.82 -7.31 25.93
C ASP A 149 -11.24 -7.46 25.32
N LEU A 150 -11.71 -6.43 24.60
CA LEU A 150 -13.11 -6.35 24.14
C LEU A 150 -13.41 -7.03 22.79
N VAL A 151 -14.56 -7.71 22.72
CA VAL A 151 -15.17 -8.22 21.49
C VAL A 151 -16.60 -7.72 21.34
N PHE A 152 -16.86 -6.88 20.34
CA PHE A 152 -18.21 -6.40 20.01
C PHE A 152 -18.83 -7.30 18.94
N LYS A 153 -19.76 -8.19 19.36
CA LYS A 153 -20.42 -9.19 18.50
C LYS A 153 -21.77 -8.68 17.98
N ILE A 154 -21.78 -8.20 16.73
CA ILE A 154 -23.00 -7.78 16.03
C ILE A 154 -23.56 -8.94 15.23
N PHE A 155 -24.68 -9.52 15.69
CA PHE A 155 -25.47 -10.51 14.94
C PHE A 155 -26.77 -9.91 14.38
N GLY A 156 -27.32 -8.89 15.03
CA GLY A 156 -28.49 -8.14 14.58
C GLY A 156 -28.18 -6.99 13.63
N THR A 157 -29.05 -5.99 13.63
CA THR A 157 -28.82 -4.70 12.97
C THR A 157 -28.74 -3.59 14.00
N ILE A 158 -27.74 -2.72 13.86
CA ILE A 158 -27.67 -1.41 14.52
C ILE A 158 -28.06 -0.36 13.48
N LYS A 159 -29.03 0.51 13.78
CA LYS A 159 -29.57 1.49 12.82
C LYS A 159 -29.58 2.91 13.36
N ALA A 160 -29.26 3.87 12.51
CA ALA A 160 -29.19 5.29 12.88
C ALA A 160 -30.58 5.93 13.05
N SER A 161 -30.67 6.91 13.95
CA SER A 161 -31.85 7.78 14.02
C SER A 161 -32.06 8.52 12.68
N ALA A 162 -33.32 8.58 12.24
CA ALA A 162 -33.70 9.36 11.06
C ALA A 162 -33.87 10.87 11.36
N LYS A 163 -33.79 11.28 12.62
CA LYS A 163 -34.00 12.67 13.04
C LYS A 163 -32.68 13.43 12.99
N VAL A 164 -32.54 14.36 12.05
CA VAL A 164 -31.35 15.24 11.92
C VAL A 164 -31.05 15.99 13.22
N SER A 165 -32.08 16.34 14.01
CA SER A 165 -31.94 17.01 15.31
C SER A 165 -31.21 16.18 16.37
N ASP A 166 -31.22 14.85 16.28
CA ASP A 166 -30.47 13.99 17.22
C ASP A 166 -28.93 14.13 17.05
N TYR A 167 -28.48 14.85 16.01
CA TYR A 167 -27.08 15.06 15.64
C TYR A 167 -26.62 16.52 15.84
N GLU A 168 -27.41 17.39 16.49
CA GLU A 168 -27.06 18.81 16.66
C GLU A 168 -25.76 19.04 17.44
N ASN A 169 -25.46 18.19 18.44
CA ASN A 169 -24.23 18.27 19.24
C ASN A 169 -22.97 17.76 18.51
N ASP A 170 -23.11 16.75 17.64
CA ASP A 170 -22.06 16.27 16.76
C ASP A 170 -22.67 15.84 15.42
N ARG A 171 -22.46 16.68 14.40
CA ARG A 171 -22.93 16.47 13.03
C ARG A 171 -22.00 15.62 12.17
N ARG A 172 -20.82 15.28 12.65
CA ARG A 172 -19.76 14.56 11.92
C ARG A 172 -19.68 13.08 12.29
N HIS A 173 -20.29 12.64 13.39
CA HIS A 173 -20.22 11.25 13.84
C HIS A 173 -21.57 10.65 14.25
N TRP A 174 -21.70 9.33 14.10
CA TRP A 174 -22.82 8.56 14.63
C TRP A 174 -22.34 7.54 15.67
N LEU A 175 -21.61 6.49 15.27
CA LEU A 175 -20.99 5.54 16.20
C LEU A 175 -19.49 5.83 16.27
N VAL A 176 -18.98 6.13 17.47
CA VAL A 176 -17.54 6.34 17.69
C VAL A 176 -17.02 5.29 18.66
N PHE A 177 -15.92 4.63 18.32
CA PHE A 177 -15.12 3.82 19.24
C PHE A 177 -13.77 4.51 19.44
N GLU A 178 -13.45 4.89 20.67
CA GLU A 178 -12.39 5.84 20.97
C GLU A 178 -11.37 5.27 21.97
N ASN A 179 -10.07 5.38 21.69
CA ASN A 179 -8.97 4.98 22.60
C ASN A 179 -9.07 3.51 23.10
N VAL A 180 -9.67 2.62 22.30
CA VAL A 180 -9.85 1.20 22.65
C VAL A 180 -8.66 0.37 22.15
N GLN A 181 -8.18 -0.58 22.97
CA GLN A 181 -7.03 -1.44 22.65
C GLN A 181 -7.45 -2.91 22.51
N ASN A 182 -6.73 -3.67 21.68
CA ASN A 182 -6.99 -5.09 21.34
C ASN A 182 -8.42 -5.39 20.85
N PHE A 183 -9.13 -4.37 20.35
CA PHE A 183 -10.56 -4.41 20.13
C PHE A 183 -10.96 -5.22 18.90
N ARG A 184 -12.07 -5.99 18.98
CA ARG A 184 -12.51 -6.90 17.91
C ARG A 184 -14.01 -6.76 17.61
N VAL A 185 -14.36 -6.05 16.54
CA VAL A 185 -15.75 -5.84 16.06
C VAL A 185 -16.07 -6.85 14.97
N ARG A 186 -17.09 -7.71 15.16
CA ARG A 186 -17.41 -8.82 14.23
C ARG A 186 -18.83 -9.36 14.42
N GLY A 187 -19.31 -10.22 13.53
CA GLY A 187 -20.42 -11.14 13.86
C GLY A 187 -21.38 -11.52 12.74
N GLY A 188 -21.25 -10.94 11.54
CA GLY A 188 -22.12 -11.18 10.39
C GLY A 188 -23.35 -10.26 10.32
N GLY A 189 -23.64 -9.51 11.39
CA GLY A 189 -24.70 -8.50 11.44
C GLY A 189 -24.40 -7.24 10.63
N THR A 190 -25.31 -6.27 10.75
CA THR A 190 -25.35 -5.06 9.92
C THR A 190 -25.29 -3.78 10.76
N ILE A 191 -24.59 -2.76 10.25
CA ILE A 191 -24.70 -1.37 10.70
C ILE A 191 -25.32 -0.55 9.56
N ASP A 192 -26.46 0.10 9.81
CA ASP A 192 -27.26 0.85 8.85
C ASP A 192 -27.30 2.33 9.21
N GLY A 193 -26.57 3.16 8.46
CA GLY A 193 -26.51 4.61 8.67
C GLY A 193 -27.81 5.35 8.33
N ASN A 194 -28.82 4.67 7.78
CA ASN A 194 -30.13 5.24 7.49
C ASN A 194 -30.07 6.54 6.63
N GLY A 195 -29.03 6.66 5.80
CA GLY A 195 -28.49 7.92 5.27
C GLY A 195 -29.38 8.70 4.31
N LYS A 196 -30.52 8.13 3.87
CA LYS A 196 -31.39 8.71 2.86
C LYS A 196 -31.72 10.19 3.11
N ILE A 197 -32.11 10.54 4.33
CA ILE A 197 -32.50 11.91 4.71
C ILE A 197 -31.33 12.91 4.59
N TRP A 198 -30.09 12.45 4.73
CA TRP A 198 -28.89 13.27 4.59
C TRP A 198 -28.52 13.49 3.12
N TRP A 199 -28.72 12.47 2.28
CA TRP A 199 -28.53 12.58 0.83
C TRP A 199 -29.57 13.55 0.21
N GLU A 200 -30.85 13.41 0.56
CA GLU A 200 -31.93 14.28 0.07
C GLU A 200 -31.74 15.76 0.45
N ASN A 201 -30.99 16.06 1.51
CA ASN A 201 -30.66 17.43 1.95
C ASN A 201 -29.22 17.87 1.61
N SER A 202 -28.48 17.10 0.79
CA SER A 202 -27.07 17.41 0.46
C SER A 202 -26.95 18.45 -0.66
N CYS A 203 -26.07 19.43 -0.48
CA CYS A 203 -25.73 20.41 -1.51
C CYS A 203 -25.14 19.79 -2.80
N LYS A 204 -24.52 18.62 -2.70
CA LYS A 204 -23.98 17.88 -3.86
C LYS A 204 -25.09 17.16 -4.66
N ILE A 205 -26.33 17.07 -4.15
CA ILE A 205 -27.54 16.69 -4.91
C ILE A 205 -28.35 17.93 -5.33
N ASN A 206 -28.62 18.85 -4.40
CA ASN A 206 -29.30 20.10 -4.70
C ASN A 206 -28.42 21.31 -4.35
N LYS A 207 -27.83 21.94 -5.38
CA LYS A 207 -26.97 23.13 -5.23
C LYS A 207 -27.64 24.34 -4.58
N SER A 208 -28.98 24.38 -4.43
CA SER A 208 -29.67 25.43 -3.68
C SER A 208 -29.62 25.24 -2.16
N GLN A 209 -29.14 24.10 -1.66
CA GLN A 209 -28.98 23.82 -0.22
C GLN A 209 -27.58 24.21 0.26
N PRO A 210 -27.44 24.74 1.49
CA PRO A 210 -26.13 25.01 2.07
C PRO A 210 -25.36 23.70 2.28
N CYS A 211 -24.05 23.69 1.98
CA CYS A 211 -23.20 22.53 2.20
C CYS A 211 -22.96 22.28 3.70
N GLN A 212 -23.81 21.45 4.31
CA GLN A 212 -23.68 21.01 5.70
C GLN A 212 -23.02 19.64 5.79
N HIS A 213 -22.27 19.40 6.87
CA HIS A 213 -21.80 18.06 7.19
C HIS A 213 -22.95 17.11 7.57
N ALA A 214 -22.74 15.83 7.24
CA ALA A 214 -23.53 14.70 7.65
C ALA A 214 -22.65 13.67 8.39
N PRO A 215 -23.20 12.79 9.24
CA PRO A 215 -22.41 11.87 10.05
C PRO A 215 -21.57 10.85 9.27
N THR A 216 -20.34 10.62 9.72
CA THR A 216 -19.65 9.35 9.49
C THR A 216 -20.37 8.27 10.29
N ALA A 217 -20.75 7.16 9.64
CA ALA A 217 -21.56 6.13 10.26
C ALA A 217 -20.80 5.41 11.40
N VAL A 218 -19.55 5.02 11.16
CA VAL A 218 -18.67 4.42 12.18
C VAL A 218 -17.26 5.00 12.12
N THR A 219 -16.82 5.64 13.20
CA THR A 219 -15.46 6.12 13.40
C THR A 219 -14.75 5.27 14.45
N PHE A 220 -13.55 4.80 14.12
CA PHE A 220 -12.57 4.30 15.08
C PHE A 220 -11.50 5.37 15.28
N LEU A 221 -11.41 5.91 16.48
CA LEU A 221 -10.50 6.99 16.86
C LEU A 221 -9.43 6.45 17.84
N GLU A 222 -8.16 6.64 17.51
CA GLU A 222 -6.98 6.32 18.36
C GLU A 222 -6.89 4.85 18.84
N CYS A 223 -7.65 3.96 18.21
CA CYS A 223 -7.72 2.55 18.55
C CYS A 223 -6.44 1.78 18.15
N LYS A 224 -6.04 0.81 18.98
CA LYS A 224 -4.77 0.06 18.83
C LYS A 224 -5.02 -1.44 18.79
N SER A 225 -4.35 -2.15 17.88
CA SER A 225 -4.52 -3.60 17.65
C SER A 225 -5.97 -3.99 17.29
N LEU A 226 -6.62 -3.14 16.49
CA LEU A 226 -8.04 -3.23 16.11
C LEU A 226 -8.30 -4.26 15.00
N ILE A 227 -9.35 -5.07 15.15
CA ILE A 227 -9.88 -5.94 14.10
C ILE A 227 -11.37 -5.64 13.87
N VAL A 228 -11.73 -5.28 12.63
CA VAL A 228 -13.11 -5.15 12.16
C VAL A 228 -13.32 -6.22 11.09
N ALA A 229 -14.17 -7.21 11.33
CA ALA A 229 -14.24 -8.40 10.47
C ALA A 229 -15.62 -9.03 10.32
N ASN A 230 -15.96 -9.48 9.09
CA ASN A 230 -17.21 -10.18 8.77
C ASN A 230 -18.45 -9.37 9.18
N LEU A 231 -18.67 -8.22 8.55
CA LEU A 231 -19.78 -7.30 8.84
C LEU A 231 -20.31 -6.62 7.58
N ARG A 232 -21.59 -6.25 7.60
CA ARG A 232 -22.21 -5.37 6.60
C ARG A 232 -22.32 -3.94 7.13
N PHE A 233 -21.93 -2.97 6.32
CA PHE A 233 -22.17 -1.54 6.53
C PHE A 233 -23.05 -1.07 5.38
N GLN A 234 -24.17 -0.41 5.68
CA GLN A 234 -25.10 0.03 4.64
C GLN A 234 -25.58 1.46 4.86
N ASN A 235 -25.86 2.15 3.76
CA ASN A 235 -26.55 3.44 3.72
C ASN A 235 -25.97 4.49 4.70
N ALA A 236 -24.66 4.71 4.70
CA ALA A 236 -24.06 5.73 5.57
C ALA A 236 -24.57 7.15 5.23
N GLN A 237 -24.68 7.99 6.25
CA GLN A 237 -25.14 9.38 6.13
C GLN A 237 -24.14 10.19 5.29
N GLN A 238 -22.85 10.08 5.65
CA GLN A 238 -21.68 10.41 4.82
C GLN A 238 -20.81 9.14 4.70
N MET A 239 -19.57 9.15 5.20
CA MET A 239 -18.63 8.02 5.11
C MET A 239 -19.09 6.80 5.94
N HIS A 240 -18.86 5.58 5.46
CA HIS A 240 -19.28 4.34 6.16
C HIS A 240 -18.36 3.96 7.33
N LEU A 241 -17.05 3.99 7.08
CA LEU A 241 -16.00 3.58 8.01
C LEU A 241 -14.87 4.59 7.97
N SER A 242 -14.49 5.14 9.12
CA SER A 242 -13.31 6.00 9.25
C SER A 242 -12.36 5.42 10.29
N PHE A 243 -11.11 5.18 9.91
CA PHE A 243 -10.01 4.86 10.82
C PHE A 243 -9.14 6.11 11.00
N GLN A 244 -9.19 6.69 12.20
CA GLN A 244 -8.55 7.95 12.57
C GLN A 244 -7.49 7.70 13.64
N ASN A 245 -6.24 8.13 13.40
CA ASN A 245 -5.12 8.02 14.34
C ASN A 245 -4.86 6.59 14.89
N CYS A 246 -5.36 5.55 14.20
CA CYS A 246 -5.32 4.17 14.69
C CYS A 246 -3.98 3.49 14.40
N VAL A 247 -3.64 2.43 15.16
CA VAL A 247 -2.39 1.66 14.97
C VAL A 247 -2.65 0.16 14.94
N ASN A 248 -2.05 -0.54 13.97
CA ASN A 248 -2.16 -2.00 13.77
C ASN A 248 -3.62 -2.46 13.53
N VAL A 249 -4.23 -1.97 12.44
CA VAL A 249 -5.65 -2.17 12.11
C VAL A 249 -5.84 -3.29 11.09
N ARG A 250 -6.90 -4.10 11.23
CA ARG A 250 -7.30 -5.15 10.29
C ARG A 250 -8.79 -5.04 9.93
N ALA A 251 -9.10 -4.53 8.73
CA ALA A 251 -10.44 -4.51 8.15
C ALA A 251 -10.59 -5.70 7.18
N LEU A 252 -11.42 -6.70 7.52
CA LEU A 252 -11.40 -8.02 6.88
C LEU A 252 -12.80 -8.49 6.46
N ASN A 253 -12.98 -8.88 5.19
CA ASN A 253 -14.25 -9.46 4.69
C ASN A 253 -15.46 -8.59 5.03
N LEU A 254 -15.38 -7.30 4.66
CA LEU A 254 -16.42 -6.31 4.90
C LEU A 254 -17.25 -6.08 3.63
N MET A 255 -18.56 -5.93 3.80
CA MET A 255 -19.50 -5.60 2.74
C MET A 255 -20.06 -4.20 2.99
N VAL A 256 -19.67 -3.22 2.17
CA VAL A 256 -20.04 -1.80 2.32
C VAL A 256 -20.91 -1.39 1.14
N ILE A 257 -22.18 -1.01 1.39
CA ILE A 257 -23.17 -0.81 0.33
C ILE A 257 -24.03 0.46 0.56
N ALA A 258 -23.99 1.38 -0.39
CA ALA A 258 -24.95 2.47 -0.56
C ALA A 258 -25.29 2.63 -2.06
N PRO A 259 -26.33 3.39 -2.44
CA PRO A 259 -26.63 3.69 -3.84
C PRO A 259 -25.43 4.32 -4.57
N GLY A 260 -25.29 4.07 -5.87
CA GLY A 260 -24.24 4.72 -6.68
C GLY A 260 -24.38 6.25 -6.80
N THR A 261 -25.48 6.81 -6.30
CA THR A 261 -25.83 8.23 -6.34
C THR A 261 -25.82 8.90 -4.95
N SER A 262 -25.45 8.20 -3.87
CA SER A 262 -25.42 8.80 -2.52
C SER A 262 -24.12 9.62 -2.30
N PRO A 263 -24.21 10.95 -2.12
CA PRO A 263 -23.04 11.82 -2.15
C PRO A 263 -22.12 11.59 -0.95
N ASN A 264 -20.80 11.61 -1.17
CA ASN A 264 -19.77 11.50 -0.13
C ASN A 264 -19.92 10.28 0.77
N THR A 265 -20.35 9.16 0.18
CA THR A 265 -20.54 7.88 0.89
C THR A 265 -19.30 6.99 0.81
N ASP A 266 -18.12 7.51 1.19
CA ASP A 266 -16.85 6.77 1.17
C ASP A 266 -16.99 5.39 1.83
N GLY A 267 -16.33 4.40 1.26
CA GLY A 267 -16.38 3.02 1.72
C GLY A 267 -15.52 2.77 2.97
N ILE A 268 -14.21 3.02 2.86
CA ILE A 268 -13.26 2.97 3.97
C ILE A 268 -12.31 4.17 3.89
N HIS A 269 -12.45 5.10 4.82
CA HIS A 269 -11.59 6.26 5.01
C HIS A 269 -10.45 5.95 5.99
N VAL A 270 -9.24 6.40 5.67
CA VAL A 270 -8.01 6.16 6.43
C VAL A 270 -7.26 7.48 6.60
N THR A 271 -7.13 7.94 7.84
CA THR A 271 -6.45 9.19 8.22
C THR A 271 -5.61 9.00 9.49
N GLY A 272 -4.42 9.60 9.57
CA GLY A 272 -3.49 9.47 10.71
C GLY A 272 -3.05 8.04 11.06
N THR A 273 -3.43 7.04 10.26
CA THR A 273 -3.49 5.64 10.69
C THR A 273 -2.28 4.85 10.19
N GLN A 274 -1.70 4.04 11.09
CA GLN A 274 -0.45 3.33 10.84
C GLN A 274 -0.63 1.80 10.87
N ASN A 275 -0.01 1.11 9.92
CA ASN A 275 -0.03 -0.37 9.80
C ASN A 275 -1.46 -0.93 9.65
N ILE A 276 -2.21 -0.45 8.66
CA ILE A 276 -3.57 -0.93 8.37
C ILE A 276 -3.59 -1.96 7.22
N ARG A 277 -4.35 -3.05 7.42
CA ARG A 277 -4.62 -4.09 6.44
C ARG A 277 -6.10 -4.16 6.11
N ILE A 278 -6.47 -3.78 4.89
CA ILE A 278 -7.81 -3.92 4.32
C ILE A 278 -7.79 -5.15 3.40
N ARG A 279 -8.59 -6.20 3.69
CA ARG A 279 -8.56 -7.47 2.94
C ARG A 279 -9.94 -8.06 2.64
N LYS A 280 -10.14 -8.55 1.42
CA LYS A 280 -11.36 -9.27 0.98
C LYS A 280 -12.65 -8.43 1.07
N CYS A 281 -12.57 -7.11 0.88
CA CYS A 281 -13.73 -6.22 1.03
C CYS A 281 -14.47 -6.03 -0.31
N VAL A 282 -15.81 -5.97 -0.24
CA VAL A 282 -16.70 -5.61 -1.35
C VAL A 282 -17.36 -4.28 -1.01
N ILE A 283 -17.15 -3.27 -1.85
CA ILE A 283 -17.51 -1.88 -1.57
C ILE A 283 -18.23 -1.30 -2.79
N ARG A 284 -19.46 -0.81 -2.59
CA ARG A 284 -20.35 -0.28 -3.63
C ARG A 284 -21.03 0.96 -3.09
N THR A 285 -20.61 2.16 -3.49
CA THR A 285 -21.12 3.42 -2.92
C THR A 285 -21.16 4.54 -3.98
N GLY A 286 -21.48 5.76 -3.58
CA GLY A 286 -21.47 6.95 -4.46
C GLY A 286 -20.20 7.82 -4.36
N ASP A 287 -19.17 7.40 -3.61
CA ASP A 287 -17.89 8.14 -3.51
C ASP A 287 -16.69 7.17 -3.38
N ASP A 288 -15.54 7.60 -2.85
CA ASP A 288 -14.30 6.82 -2.84
C ASP A 288 -14.46 5.45 -2.14
N CYS A 289 -14.08 4.38 -2.84
CA CYS A 289 -14.14 3.00 -2.35
C CYS A 289 -13.20 2.81 -1.14
N ILE A 290 -11.99 3.33 -1.27
CA ILE A 290 -11.02 3.49 -0.17
C ILE A 290 -10.37 4.86 -0.37
N SER A 291 -10.43 5.72 0.66
CA SER A 291 -9.80 7.05 0.66
C SER A 291 -8.68 7.10 1.71
N ILE A 292 -7.45 7.39 1.26
CA ILE A 292 -6.23 7.40 2.10
C ILE A 292 -5.68 8.82 2.17
N VAL A 293 -5.83 9.49 3.31
CA VAL A 293 -5.43 10.90 3.48
C VAL A 293 -4.28 11.06 4.48
N SER A 294 -3.92 12.31 4.80
CA SER A 294 -2.71 12.69 5.54
C SER A 294 -2.49 11.91 6.86
N GLY A 295 -1.22 11.74 7.22
CA GLY A 295 -0.75 10.99 8.39
C GLY A 295 -0.81 9.46 8.21
N SER A 296 -1.35 8.96 7.09
CA SER A 296 -1.50 7.52 6.85
C SER A 296 -0.20 6.85 6.38
N LYS A 297 0.16 5.73 7.02
CA LYS A 297 1.44 5.05 6.80
C LYS A 297 1.33 3.54 6.83
N ASN A 298 2.02 2.85 5.92
CA ASN A 298 2.02 1.38 5.81
C ASN A 298 0.57 0.85 5.61
N VAL A 299 -0.05 1.24 4.49
CA VAL A 299 -1.43 0.91 4.14
C VAL A 299 -1.44 -0.24 3.11
N GLU A 300 -1.92 -1.41 3.51
CA GLU A 300 -2.04 -2.60 2.66
C GLU A 300 -3.51 -2.87 2.32
N ALA A 301 -3.91 -2.74 1.05
CA ALA A 301 -5.26 -3.03 0.56
C ALA A 301 -5.22 -4.18 -0.45
N THR A 302 -5.87 -5.30 -0.16
CA THR A 302 -5.77 -6.52 -0.99
C THR A 302 -7.09 -7.26 -1.16
N ASP A 303 -7.24 -7.94 -2.29
CA ASP A 303 -8.45 -8.73 -2.60
C ASP A 303 -9.73 -7.86 -2.55
N ILE A 304 -9.68 -6.65 -3.14
CA ILE A 304 -10.74 -5.63 -3.04
C ILE A 304 -11.64 -5.65 -4.28
N THR A 305 -12.96 -5.49 -4.09
CA THR A 305 -13.92 -5.23 -5.17
C THR A 305 -14.61 -3.89 -4.95
N CYS A 306 -14.44 -2.94 -5.88
CA CYS A 306 -15.06 -1.62 -5.88
C CYS A 306 -16.06 -1.49 -7.05
N GLY A 307 -17.25 -0.93 -6.84
CA GLY A 307 -18.12 -0.52 -7.96
C GLY A 307 -19.62 -0.58 -7.72
N PRO A 308 -20.41 0.50 -7.92
CA PRO A 308 -19.97 1.85 -8.29
C PRO A 308 -19.19 2.57 -7.18
N GLY A 309 -18.78 3.81 -7.46
CA GLY A 309 -18.04 4.70 -6.56
C GLY A 309 -16.93 5.48 -7.30
N HIS A 310 -16.10 6.20 -6.57
CA HIS A 310 -15.00 7.01 -7.11
C HIS A 310 -13.64 6.28 -7.18
N GLY A 311 -13.60 4.97 -6.90
CA GLY A 311 -12.38 4.16 -7.01
C GLY A 311 -11.51 4.20 -5.75
N ILE A 312 -10.23 3.82 -5.87
CA ILE A 312 -9.27 3.83 -4.75
C ILE A 312 -8.42 5.10 -4.85
N SER A 313 -8.56 5.99 -3.88
CA SER A 313 -7.98 7.33 -3.89
C SER A 313 -6.97 7.55 -2.77
N ILE A 314 -5.88 8.21 -3.10
CA ILE A 314 -4.98 8.86 -2.14
C ILE A 314 -5.27 10.36 -2.19
N GLY A 315 -5.57 10.96 -1.05
CA GLY A 315 -5.98 12.36 -0.90
C GLY A 315 -7.49 12.60 -0.90
N SER A 316 -7.95 13.86 -1.00
CA SER A 316 -7.15 15.04 -1.34
C SER A 316 -6.11 15.40 -0.28
N LEU A 317 -4.87 15.62 -0.68
CA LEU A 317 -3.77 16.03 0.21
C LEU A 317 -3.45 17.53 0.05
N GLY A 318 -3.05 18.19 1.13
CA GLY A 318 -2.51 19.56 1.09
C GLY A 318 -3.53 20.69 0.90
N ALA A 319 -4.81 20.45 1.23
CA ALA A 319 -5.86 21.47 1.21
C ALA A 319 -5.47 22.69 2.08
N ASP A 320 -5.97 23.88 1.75
CA ASP A 320 -5.73 25.12 2.49
C ASP A 320 -4.22 25.40 2.73
N ASN A 321 -3.40 25.10 1.71
CA ASN A 321 -1.93 25.17 1.71
C ASN A 321 -1.24 24.35 2.83
N SER A 322 -1.92 23.36 3.40
CA SER A 322 -1.43 22.54 4.51
C SER A 322 -0.31 21.56 4.12
N GLY A 323 0.46 21.13 5.13
CA GLY A 323 1.38 20.01 5.01
C GLY A 323 0.65 18.67 5.08
N ALA A 324 0.91 17.78 4.12
CA ALA A 324 0.32 16.46 4.06
C ALA A 324 1.36 15.35 3.80
N GLU A 325 1.25 14.25 4.55
CA GLU A 325 2.16 13.11 4.45
C GLU A 325 1.41 11.80 4.27
N VAL A 326 1.68 11.07 3.18
CA VAL A 326 1.26 9.68 2.98
C VAL A 326 2.44 8.85 2.53
N SER A 327 2.65 7.66 3.12
CA SER A 327 3.73 6.77 2.68
C SER A 327 3.47 5.28 2.80
N ASN A 328 4.13 4.52 1.93
CA ASN A 328 4.13 3.05 1.90
C ASN A 328 2.71 2.49 1.71
N VAL A 329 2.09 2.79 0.58
CA VAL A 329 0.76 2.29 0.19
C VAL A 329 0.91 1.15 -0.80
N PHE A 330 0.28 0.01 -0.53
CA PHE A 330 0.32 -1.19 -1.37
C PHE A 330 -1.09 -1.71 -1.64
N VAL A 331 -1.58 -1.49 -2.87
CA VAL A 331 -2.86 -2.00 -3.38
C VAL A 331 -2.57 -3.19 -4.30
N ASN A 332 -3.16 -4.35 -4.02
CA ASN A 332 -2.81 -5.60 -4.72
C ASN A 332 -4.00 -6.55 -4.91
N ARG A 333 -4.30 -6.94 -6.15
CA ARG A 333 -5.50 -7.72 -6.51
C ARG A 333 -6.79 -6.95 -6.19
N ALA A 334 -7.01 -5.87 -6.92
CA ALA A 334 -8.24 -5.08 -6.85
C ALA A 334 -9.03 -5.23 -8.16
N THR A 335 -10.36 -5.32 -8.08
CA THR A 335 -11.27 -5.22 -9.23
C THR A 335 -12.14 -3.98 -9.07
N LEU A 336 -12.16 -3.13 -10.09
CA LEU A 336 -12.97 -1.91 -10.13
C LEU A 336 -13.93 -1.98 -11.31
N SER A 337 -15.19 -1.63 -11.12
CA SER A 337 -16.24 -1.84 -12.14
C SER A 337 -17.32 -0.77 -12.08
N GLY A 338 -17.48 0.01 -13.15
CA GLY A 338 -18.45 1.12 -13.16
C GLY A 338 -18.12 2.22 -12.13
N THR A 339 -16.83 2.46 -11.87
CA THR A 339 -16.36 3.54 -10.99
C THR A 339 -15.93 4.75 -11.82
N THR A 340 -16.11 5.97 -11.29
CA THR A 340 -15.71 7.19 -12.01
C THR A 340 -14.19 7.35 -12.10
N ASN A 341 -13.44 6.76 -11.16
CA ASN A 341 -11.99 6.62 -11.26
C ASN A 341 -11.57 5.18 -10.93
N GLY A 342 -10.38 4.79 -11.36
CA GLY A 342 -9.77 3.50 -10.99
C GLY A 342 -8.86 3.67 -9.78
N VAL A 343 -7.58 3.95 -10.03
CA VAL A 343 -6.60 4.31 -9.00
C VAL A 343 -6.19 5.77 -9.15
N ARG A 344 -6.40 6.56 -8.10
CA ARG A 344 -6.30 8.03 -8.12
C ARG A 344 -5.36 8.56 -7.04
N ILE A 345 -4.55 9.56 -7.37
CA ILE A 345 -3.87 10.42 -6.40
C ILE A 345 -4.32 11.85 -6.66
N LYS A 346 -4.89 12.54 -5.66
CA LYS A 346 -5.38 13.92 -5.73
C LYS A 346 -4.67 14.78 -4.68
N THR A 347 -4.04 15.88 -5.08
CA THR A 347 -3.41 16.86 -4.16
C THR A 347 -3.74 18.27 -4.59
N TRP A 348 -4.07 19.14 -3.64
CA TRP A 348 -4.33 20.55 -3.92
C TRP A 348 -3.03 21.30 -4.27
N GLN A 349 -3.17 22.32 -5.11
CA GLN A 349 -2.12 23.33 -5.29
C GLN A 349 -1.87 24.09 -3.97
N GLY A 350 -0.67 24.62 -3.79
CA GLY A 350 -0.27 25.34 -2.58
C GLY A 350 0.15 24.45 -1.41
N GLY A 351 -0.39 23.23 -1.32
CA GLY A 351 -0.05 22.24 -0.30
C GLY A 351 1.43 21.84 -0.27
N SER A 352 1.85 21.19 0.82
CA SER A 352 3.26 20.79 1.03
C SER A 352 3.37 19.38 1.62
N GLY A 353 4.60 18.86 1.77
CA GLY A 353 4.86 17.49 2.22
C GLY A 353 4.99 16.50 1.06
N TYR A 354 4.53 15.26 1.23
CA TYR A 354 4.76 14.18 0.27
C TYR A 354 3.67 13.10 0.21
N ALA A 355 3.56 12.48 -0.97
CA ALA A 355 2.89 11.19 -1.18
C ALA A 355 3.89 10.24 -1.85
N ARG A 356 4.41 9.24 -1.11
CA ARG A 356 5.56 8.45 -1.58
C ARG A 356 5.55 6.95 -1.31
N ASN A 357 6.25 6.21 -2.16
CA ASN A 357 6.35 4.74 -2.11
C ASN A 357 4.96 4.10 -2.21
N ILE A 358 4.30 4.32 -3.34
CA ILE A 358 2.93 3.91 -3.61
C ILE A 358 2.97 2.85 -4.70
N VAL A 359 2.28 1.73 -4.52
CA VAL A 359 2.24 0.62 -5.48
C VAL A 359 0.80 0.17 -5.68
N PHE A 360 0.29 0.32 -6.90
CA PHE A 360 -0.95 -0.28 -7.36
C PHE A 360 -0.60 -1.46 -8.28
N GLN A 361 -0.99 -2.68 -7.92
CA GLN A 361 -0.68 -3.85 -8.74
C GLN A 361 -1.78 -4.91 -8.87
N ASN A 362 -1.71 -5.68 -9.95
CA ASN A 362 -2.67 -6.75 -10.28
C ASN A 362 -4.11 -6.22 -10.25
N VAL A 363 -4.35 -5.07 -10.91
CA VAL A 363 -5.63 -4.36 -10.86
C VAL A 363 -6.42 -4.66 -12.14
N VAL A 364 -7.68 -5.04 -11.98
CA VAL A 364 -8.62 -5.28 -13.09
C VAL A 364 -9.66 -4.16 -13.11
N MET A 365 -9.85 -3.54 -14.27
CA MET A 365 -10.81 -2.44 -14.46
C MET A 365 -11.87 -2.84 -15.50
N ARG A 366 -13.12 -2.42 -15.30
CA ARG A 366 -14.24 -2.70 -16.21
C ARG A 366 -15.15 -1.47 -16.30
N ASN A 367 -15.21 -0.84 -17.46
CA ASN A 367 -16.02 0.36 -17.68
C ASN A 367 -15.77 1.42 -16.59
N VAL A 368 -14.50 1.81 -16.40
CA VAL A 368 -14.07 2.79 -15.39
C VAL A 368 -13.79 4.11 -16.09
N THR A 369 -14.43 5.22 -15.69
CA THR A 369 -14.37 6.48 -16.47
C THR A 369 -12.96 7.06 -16.55
N ASN A 370 -12.23 7.10 -15.43
CA ASN A 370 -10.86 7.60 -15.36
C ASN A 370 -9.93 6.55 -14.70
N PRO A 371 -9.44 5.54 -15.45
CA PRO A 371 -8.75 4.36 -14.93
C PRO A 371 -7.51 4.62 -14.06
N ILE A 372 -6.60 5.50 -14.49
CA ILE A 372 -5.38 5.85 -13.73
C ILE A 372 -5.25 7.37 -13.70
N ILE A 373 -5.20 7.96 -12.50
CA ILE A 373 -5.06 9.41 -12.32
C ILE A 373 -3.95 9.77 -11.34
N ILE A 374 -3.12 10.73 -11.72
CA ILE A 374 -2.46 11.66 -10.79
C ILE A 374 -2.94 13.07 -11.14
N ASP A 375 -3.37 13.80 -10.13
CA ASP A 375 -3.81 15.19 -10.19
C ASP A 375 -3.16 15.95 -9.02
N GLN A 376 -2.19 16.82 -9.32
CA GLN A 376 -1.60 17.77 -8.37
C GLN A 376 -2.21 19.19 -8.48
N ASN A 377 -3.20 19.37 -9.34
CA ASN A 377 -3.87 20.64 -9.61
C ASN A 377 -5.31 20.65 -9.06
N TYR A 378 -5.63 19.73 -8.14
CA TYR A 378 -6.97 19.44 -7.66
C TYR A 378 -7.66 20.68 -7.06
N CYS A 379 -8.86 20.97 -7.55
CA CYS A 379 -9.65 22.14 -7.18
C CYS A 379 -11.15 21.76 -7.13
N ASP A 380 -11.76 21.67 -5.94
CA ASP A 380 -13.22 21.50 -5.72
C ASP A 380 -13.82 22.83 -5.20
N GLN A 381 -13.64 23.90 -5.98
CA GLN A 381 -14.16 25.26 -5.73
C GLN A 381 -14.83 25.81 -7.00
N ASP A 382 -15.84 26.67 -6.86
CA ASP A 382 -16.56 27.24 -8.02
C ASP A 382 -15.73 28.28 -8.81
N SER A 383 -14.72 28.88 -8.19
CA SER A 383 -13.71 29.72 -8.85
C SER A 383 -12.48 28.89 -9.24
N PRO A 384 -11.89 29.07 -10.44
CA PRO A 384 -10.63 28.42 -10.82
C PRO A 384 -9.51 28.73 -9.81
N CYS A 385 -8.81 27.69 -9.36
CA CYS A 385 -7.63 27.84 -8.53
C CYS A 385 -6.47 28.48 -9.32
N GLU A 386 -5.80 29.49 -8.74
CA GLU A 386 -4.60 30.10 -9.33
C GLU A 386 -3.37 29.18 -9.19
N GLU A 387 -2.51 29.15 -10.21
CA GLU A 387 -1.35 28.25 -10.24
C GLU A 387 -0.30 28.60 -9.16
N GLN A 388 -0.27 27.79 -8.09
CA GLN A 388 0.65 28.00 -6.96
C GLN A 388 2.04 27.37 -7.18
N THR A 389 3.03 27.89 -6.45
CA THR A 389 4.44 27.47 -6.51
C THR A 389 4.77 26.24 -5.68
N SER A 390 3.96 25.93 -4.66
CA SER A 390 4.05 24.70 -3.86
C SER A 390 2.99 23.66 -4.28
N ALA A 391 3.32 22.39 -4.10
CA ALA A 391 2.41 21.25 -4.15
C ALA A 391 2.99 20.08 -3.33
N VAL A 392 2.14 19.13 -2.94
CA VAL A 392 2.55 17.89 -2.25
C VAL A 392 3.43 17.05 -3.19
N GLN A 393 4.67 16.73 -2.81
CA GLN A 393 5.59 16.00 -3.70
C GLN A 393 5.17 14.53 -3.85
N ILE A 394 4.58 14.20 -5.01
CA ILE A 394 4.31 12.82 -5.41
C ILE A 394 5.60 12.17 -5.91
N SER A 395 5.96 11.00 -5.36
CA SER A 395 7.20 10.30 -5.76
C SER A 395 7.16 8.78 -5.56
N ASN A 396 7.97 8.04 -6.32
CA ASN A 396 8.08 6.57 -6.26
C ASN A 396 6.71 5.86 -6.33
N VAL A 397 5.96 6.13 -7.42
CA VAL A 397 4.65 5.50 -7.67
C VAL A 397 4.79 4.42 -8.73
N MET A 398 4.36 3.20 -8.45
CA MET A 398 4.37 2.08 -9.39
C MET A 398 2.95 1.61 -9.69
N TYR A 399 2.62 1.53 -10.98
CA TYR A 399 1.44 0.88 -11.51
C TYR A 399 1.90 -0.39 -12.23
N ARG A 400 1.50 -1.59 -11.76
CA ARG A 400 2.04 -2.86 -12.28
C ARG A 400 0.99 -3.94 -12.55
N ASN A 401 0.94 -4.50 -13.76
CA ASN A 401 -0.07 -5.50 -14.14
C ASN A 401 -1.49 -4.92 -13.90
N ILE A 402 -1.80 -3.82 -14.60
CA ILE A 402 -3.11 -3.17 -14.55
C ILE A 402 -3.77 -3.32 -15.91
N LYS A 403 -4.97 -3.92 -15.95
CA LYS A 403 -5.65 -4.21 -17.23
C LYS A 403 -7.16 -4.04 -17.17
N GLY A 404 -7.79 -3.67 -18.28
CA GLY A 404 -9.23 -3.46 -18.28
C GLY A 404 -9.77 -2.57 -19.40
N THR A 405 -10.96 -2.03 -19.17
CA THR A 405 -11.64 -1.09 -20.06
C THR A 405 -11.92 0.27 -19.40
N SER A 406 -11.61 1.34 -20.12
CA SER A 406 -11.97 2.73 -19.81
C SER A 406 -13.36 3.08 -20.34
N ALA A 407 -14.11 3.91 -19.61
CA ALA A 407 -15.40 4.45 -20.04
C ALA A 407 -15.30 5.90 -20.58
N SER A 408 -14.09 6.46 -20.67
CA SER A 408 -13.78 7.69 -21.42
C SER A 408 -12.45 7.54 -22.16
N ASP A 409 -12.22 8.40 -23.15
CA ASP A 409 -11.06 8.31 -24.04
C ASP A 409 -9.72 8.37 -23.28
N VAL A 410 -9.58 9.28 -22.30
CA VAL A 410 -8.36 9.45 -21.52
C VAL A 410 -8.27 8.40 -20.41
N ALA A 411 -7.68 7.25 -20.74
CA ALA A 411 -7.55 6.14 -19.78
C ALA A 411 -6.44 6.35 -18.74
N VAL A 412 -5.44 7.19 -19.03
CA VAL A 412 -4.36 7.55 -18.11
C VAL A 412 -4.18 9.06 -18.10
N SER A 413 -4.38 9.70 -16.94
CA SER A 413 -4.13 11.13 -16.75
C SER A 413 -3.06 11.34 -15.67
N PHE A 414 -1.99 12.05 -16.00
CA PHE A 414 -0.98 12.49 -15.05
C PHE A 414 -0.80 14.00 -15.18
N ASP A 415 -1.63 14.78 -14.49
CA ASP A 415 -1.48 16.22 -14.39
C ASP A 415 -0.70 16.57 -13.12
N CYS A 416 0.59 16.84 -13.28
CA CYS A 416 1.51 17.15 -12.20
C CYS A 416 1.88 18.64 -12.19
N SER A 417 2.29 19.16 -11.03
CA SER A 417 2.68 20.57 -10.88
C SER A 417 3.94 20.88 -11.69
N LYS A 418 3.95 22.00 -12.44
CA LYS A 418 5.15 22.50 -13.13
C LYS A 418 6.29 22.79 -12.14
N ASN A 419 5.93 23.30 -10.96
CA ASN A 419 6.87 23.73 -9.92
C ASN A 419 7.36 22.55 -9.07
N ILE A 420 6.48 21.58 -8.76
CA ILE A 420 6.83 20.33 -8.04
C ILE A 420 6.46 19.07 -8.88
N PRO A 421 7.19 18.80 -9.99
CA PRO A 421 6.95 17.66 -10.86
C PRO A 421 6.90 16.30 -10.15
N CYS A 422 6.07 15.38 -10.64
CA CYS A 422 5.99 14.01 -10.15
C CYS A 422 7.27 13.21 -10.45
N ARG A 423 7.86 12.52 -9.46
CA ARG A 423 9.20 11.91 -9.59
C ARG A 423 9.22 10.39 -9.48
N GLY A 424 9.80 9.71 -10.47
CA GLY A 424 9.96 8.26 -10.42
C GLY A 424 8.63 7.50 -10.51
N ILE A 425 7.78 7.91 -11.45
CA ILE A 425 6.54 7.18 -11.77
C ILE A 425 6.89 6.03 -12.72
N LEU A 426 6.40 4.83 -12.45
CA LEU A 426 6.62 3.63 -13.27
C LEU A 426 5.29 3.01 -13.69
N LEU A 427 5.03 3.00 -15.00
CA LEU A 427 4.05 2.10 -15.62
C LEU A 427 4.78 0.80 -16.00
N GLN A 428 4.35 -0.34 -15.48
CA GLN A 428 4.82 -1.67 -15.90
C GLN A 428 3.64 -2.58 -16.23
N ASP A 429 3.62 -3.19 -17.43
CA ASP A 429 2.60 -4.16 -17.83
C ASP A 429 1.17 -3.59 -17.61
N VAL A 430 0.88 -2.45 -18.25
CA VAL A 430 -0.39 -1.72 -18.13
C VAL A 430 -1.08 -1.74 -19.49
N ASN A 431 -2.25 -2.37 -19.61
CA ASN A 431 -3.04 -2.39 -20.85
C ASN A 431 -4.52 -2.10 -20.54
N ILE A 432 -4.91 -0.85 -20.73
CA ILE A 432 -6.31 -0.42 -20.73
C ILE A 432 -6.76 -0.22 -22.19
N ALA A 433 -7.86 -0.86 -22.57
CA ALA A 433 -8.60 -0.59 -23.80
C ALA A 433 -9.75 0.40 -23.54
N LEU A 434 -10.43 0.89 -24.59
CA LEU A 434 -11.75 1.50 -24.40
C LEU A 434 -12.82 0.40 -24.21
N GLN A 435 -13.91 0.75 -23.54
CA GLN A 435 -15.08 -0.12 -23.40
C GLN A 435 -15.87 -0.26 -24.70
N GLU A 436 -15.80 0.75 -25.56
CA GLU A 436 -16.35 0.76 -26.92
C GLU A 436 -15.22 0.76 -27.97
N ASN A 437 -15.57 0.58 -29.25
CA ASN A 437 -14.59 0.42 -30.32
C ASN A 437 -13.83 1.74 -30.60
N GLY A 438 -12.60 1.86 -30.08
CA GLY A 438 -11.73 3.00 -30.31
C GLY A 438 -10.29 2.74 -29.84
N LYS A 439 -9.50 3.82 -29.71
CA LYS A 439 -8.17 3.79 -29.08
C LYS A 439 -8.20 4.72 -27.86
N PRO A 440 -7.92 4.23 -26.64
CA PRO A 440 -7.75 5.12 -25.49
C PRO A 440 -6.50 5.97 -25.64
N GLU A 441 -6.50 7.09 -24.93
CA GLU A 441 -5.46 8.11 -24.91
C GLU A 441 -4.85 8.25 -23.51
N ALA A 442 -3.73 8.97 -23.43
CA ALA A 442 -3.10 9.31 -22.16
C ALA A 442 -2.56 10.76 -22.19
N SER A 443 -3.00 11.57 -21.24
CA SER A 443 -2.54 12.96 -21.05
C SER A 443 -1.58 13.03 -19.88
N CYS A 444 -0.39 13.59 -20.07
CA CYS A 444 0.71 13.47 -19.09
C CYS A 444 1.61 14.72 -19.06
N ALA A 445 1.37 15.62 -18.10
CA ALA A 445 2.14 16.83 -17.88
C ALA A 445 3.09 16.69 -16.68
N ASN A 446 4.27 17.33 -16.74
CA ASN A 446 5.22 17.49 -15.62
C ASN A 446 5.55 16.20 -14.84
N VAL A 447 5.65 15.06 -15.52
CA VAL A 447 5.83 13.74 -14.89
C VAL A 447 7.12 13.04 -15.34
N ASN A 448 8.01 12.71 -14.39
CA ASN A 448 9.16 11.86 -14.66
C ASN A 448 8.74 10.38 -14.71
N LEU A 449 8.20 10.00 -15.86
CA LEU A 449 7.70 8.67 -16.16
C LEU A 449 8.80 7.70 -16.63
N ARG A 450 8.64 6.42 -16.28
CA ARG A 450 9.29 5.28 -16.92
C ARG A 450 8.24 4.25 -17.34
N LYS A 451 8.48 3.58 -18.47
CA LYS A 451 7.66 2.49 -19.02
C LYS A 451 8.48 1.19 -18.95
N LYS A 452 7.87 0.03 -18.68
CA LYS A 452 8.50 -1.29 -18.75
C LYS A 452 7.49 -2.35 -19.19
N GLY A 453 7.92 -3.27 -20.05
CA GLY A 453 7.00 -4.26 -20.63
C GLY A 453 5.94 -3.57 -21.49
N GLU A 454 4.74 -4.14 -21.53
CA GLU A 454 3.64 -3.58 -22.31
C GLU A 454 3.03 -2.36 -21.60
N VAL A 455 2.84 -1.25 -22.32
CA VAL A 455 2.16 -0.06 -21.80
C VAL A 455 1.24 0.50 -22.89
N PHE A 456 -0.07 0.49 -22.62
CA PHE A 456 -1.14 1.01 -23.47
C PHE A 456 -2.32 1.51 -22.62
N PRO A 457 -2.88 2.72 -22.89
CA PRO A 457 -2.33 3.73 -23.79
C PRO A 457 -1.00 4.28 -23.29
N GLN A 458 -0.39 5.16 -24.08
CA GLN A 458 0.91 5.74 -23.77
C GLN A 458 0.84 7.25 -23.72
N CYS A 459 1.39 7.84 -22.65
CA CYS A 459 1.75 9.25 -22.67
C CYS A 459 2.56 9.53 -23.94
N SER A 460 2.06 10.46 -24.76
CA SER A 460 2.86 11.21 -25.72
C SER A 460 4.02 11.86 -24.97
N MET A 461 5.21 11.84 -25.56
CA MET A 461 6.34 12.61 -25.05
C MET A 461 6.49 13.84 -25.93
N GLU A 462 6.10 15.00 -25.40
CA GLU A 462 6.39 16.27 -26.03
C GLU A 462 7.90 16.40 -26.23
N GLY A 463 8.36 16.64 -27.47
CA GLY A 463 9.77 16.84 -27.78
C GLY A 463 10.53 15.71 -28.50
N GLU A 464 9.86 14.75 -29.14
CA GLU A 464 10.50 13.91 -30.19
C GLU A 464 9.94 14.21 -31.60
N GLU A 465 9.92 15.50 -31.98
CA GLU A 465 10.00 15.87 -33.40
C GLU A 465 11.42 15.56 -33.95
N GLY A 466 11.50 15.21 -35.23
CA GLY A 466 12.64 14.50 -35.78
C GLY A 466 13.91 15.33 -35.95
N ILE A 467 14.99 14.96 -35.26
CA ILE A 467 16.37 15.34 -35.61
C ILE A 467 17.11 14.12 -36.15
N SER A 468 17.50 14.19 -37.42
CA SER A 468 18.34 13.20 -38.08
C SER A 468 19.77 13.23 -37.55
N ALA A 469 20.33 12.04 -37.35
CA ALA A 469 21.76 11.72 -37.20
C ALA A 469 22.60 12.40 -36.09
N THR A 470 23.36 11.55 -35.37
CA THR A 470 24.61 11.88 -34.67
C THR A 470 24.61 13.00 -33.62
N SER A 471 24.24 12.66 -32.39
CA SER A 471 24.76 13.31 -31.17
C SER A 471 24.84 12.31 -30.02
N GLU A 472 26.03 12.12 -29.42
CA GLU A 472 26.20 11.18 -28.31
C GLU A 472 25.55 11.73 -27.01
N LYS A 473 24.40 11.16 -26.61
CA LYS A 473 23.72 11.49 -25.34
C LYS A 473 24.62 11.13 -24.14
N LYS A 474 25.40 12.11 -23.66
CA LYS A 474 26.35 12.00 -22.55
C LYS A 474 25.64 11.57 -21.26
N GLY A 475 26.10 10.48 -20.65
CA GLY A 475 25.44 9.86 -19.50
C GLY A 475 25.42 10.75 -18.24
N ARG A 476 24.39 10.59 -17.40
CA ARG A 476 24.25 11.29 -16.10
C ARG A 476 25.36 10.96 -15.09
N PHE A 477 26.01 9.81 -15.26
CA PHE A 477 27.12 9.34 -14.45
C PHE A 477 28.36 9.20 -15.33
N LYS A 478 29.51 9.65 -14.83
CA LYS A 478 30.82 9.43 -15.42
C LYS A 478 31.52 8.25 -14.76
N ARG A 479 31.37 8.09 -13.44
CA ARG A 479 32.02 7.02 -12.66
C ARG A 479 31.03 6.31 -11.73
N ILE A 480 31.08 4.98 -11.69
CA ILE A 480 30.27 4.18 -10.76
C ILE A 480 31.17 3.32 -9.88
N CYS A 481 30.92 3.36 -8.57
CA CYS A 481 31.60 2.52 -7.60
C CYS A 481 30.90 1.15 -7.48
N VAL A 482 31.65 0.06 -7.68
CA VAL A 482 31.12 -1.31 -7.54
C VAL A 482 31.79 -2.04 -6.38
N PHE A 483 31.02 -2.27 -5.32
CA PHE A 483 31.39 -3.20 -4.26
C PHE A 483 31.08 -4.62 -4.73
N CYS A 484 32.08 -5.51 -4.76
CA CYS A 484 31.97 -6.88 -5.24
C CYS A 484 32.97 -7.80 -4.52
N GLY A 485 32.73 -9.11 -4.53
CA GLY A 485 33.63 -10.09 -3.89
C GLY A 485 34.95 -10.32 -4.65
N SER A 486 36.05 -10.49 -3.91
CA SER A 486 37.35 -10.95 -4.44
C SER A 486 37.41 -12.45 -4.76
N ARG A 487 36.28 -13.17 -4.62
CA ARG A 487 36.08 -14.56 -5.05
C ARG A 487 34.84 -14.59 -5.95
N ALA A 488 34.84 -15.46 -6.96
CA ALA A 488 33.70 -15.64 -7.86
C ALA A 488 32.43 -16.15 -7.15
N GLY A 489 32.60 -16.88 -6.05
CA GLY A 489 31.53 -17.58 -5.35
C GLY A 489 31.22 -18.95 -5.98
N TYR A 490 30.10 -19.55 -5.58
CA TYR A 490 29.73 -20.93 -5.94
C TYR A 490 28.58 -21.01 -6.98
N LYS A 491 28.14 -19.89 -7.55
CA LYS A 491 27.06 -19.84 -8.55
C LYS A 491 27.50 -18.99 -9.74
N SER A 492 27.37 -19.54 -10.96
CA SER A 492 27.66 -18.84 -12.22
C SER A 492 26.93 -17.50 -12.33
N SER A 493 25.69 -17.43 -11.84
CA SER A 493 24.90 -16.19 -11.78
C SER A 493 25.61 -14.99 -11.16
N PHE A 494 26.64 -15.20 -10.33
CA PHE A 494 27.45 -14.11 -9.76
C PHE A 494 28.50 -13.59 -10.75
N THR A 495 29.19 -14.49 -11.48
CA THR A 495 30.10 -14.10 -12.56
C THR A 495 29.34 -13.52 -13.74
N ASP A 496 28.17 -14.07 -14.08
CA ASP A 496 27.32 -13.60 -15.18
C ASP A 496 26.84 -12.17 -14.93
N ALA A 497 26.36 -11.87 -13.71
CA ALA A 497 25.95 -10.53 -13.30
C ALA A 497 27.12 -9.53 -13.26
N SER A 498 28.33 -9.98 -12.89
CA SER A 498 29.55 -9.15 -12.88
C SER A 498 30.00 -8.79 -14.30
N LEU A 499 30.04 -9.78 -15.20
CA LEU A 499 30.37 -9.61 -16.62
C LEU A 499 29.35 -8.73 -17.34
N GLU A 500 28.05 -8.93 -17.11
CA GLU A 500 27.01 -8.11 -17.72
C GLU A 500 27.04 -6.67 -17.18
N LEU A 501 27.26 -6.46 -15.88
CA LEU A 501 27.45 -5.10 -15.35
C LEU A 501 28.66 -4.40 -16.00
N GLY A 502 29.78 -5.11 -16.19
CA GLY A 502 30.95 -4.58 -16.91
C GLY A 502 30.61 -4.14 -18.34
N LYS A 503 29.95 -4.99 -19.13
CA LYS A 503 29.48 -4.64 -20.49
C LYS A 503 28.54 -3.43 -20.49
N GLN A 504 27.68 -3.32 -19.49
CA GLN A 504 26.69 -2.25 -19.35
C GLN A 504 27.35 -0.90 -18.94
N LEU A 505 28.49 -0.91 -18.24
CA LEU A 505 29.32 0.28 -18.00
C LEU A 505 30.02 0.72 -19.30
N VAL A 506 30.69 -0.21 -19.98
CA VAL A 506 31.40 0.02 -21.26
C VAL A 506 30.47 0.60 -22.32
N ARG A 507 29.30 -0.03 -22.53
CA ARG A 507 28.30 0.43 -23.52
C ARG A 507 27.79 1.86 -23.28
N ARG A 508 28.00 2.42 -22.09
CA ARG A 508 27.59 3.79 -21.73
C ARG A 508 28.76 4.77 -21.55
N LYS A 509 30.01 4.33 -21.81
CA LYS A 509 31.26 5.09 -21.53
C LYS A 509 31.31 5.57 -20.07
N ILE A 510 31.09 4.66 -19.12
CA ILE A 510 31.11 4.92 -17.68
C ILE A 510 32.34 4.24 -17.06
N ASP A 511 33.16 5.02 -16.36
CA ASP A 511 34.33 4.55 -15.62
C ASP A 511 33.94 3.72 -14.39
N LEU A 512 34.82 2.80 -13.98
CA LEU A 512 34.65 1.97 -12.79
C LEU A 512 35.54 2.44 -11.64
N VAL A 513 34.95 2.65 -10.46
CA VAL A 513 35.68 2.69 -9.19
C VAL A 513 35.42 1.38 -8.45
N TYR A 514 36.44 0.72 -7.91
CA TYR A 514 36.24 -0.56 -7.23
C TYR A 514 37.34 -0.87 -6.21
N GLY A 515 37.28 -2.06 -5.60
CA GLY A 515 38.21 -2.49 -4.56
C GLY A 515 39.65 -2.78 -5.01
N GLY A 516 40.00 -2.71 -6.30
CA GLY A 516 41.39 -2.90 -6.74
C GLY A 516 41.96 -4.30 -6.46
N GLY A 517 41.19 -5.37 -6.71
CA GLY A 517 41.69 -6.74 -6.76
C GLY A 517 41.57 -7.33 -8.16
N SER A 518 42.50 -8.19 -8.58
CA SER A 518 42.50 -8.80 -9.92
C SER A 518 41.76 -10.15 -10.03
N VAL A 519 41.23 -10.66 -8.91
CA VAL A 519 40.65 -12.01 -8.82
C VAL A 519 39.17 -11.98 -8.44
N GLY A 520 38.44 -13.05 -8.79
CA GLY A 520 37.01 -13.19 -8.51
C GLY A 520 36.13 -12.19 -9.28
N LEU A 521 35.03 -11.76 -8.66
CA LEU A 521 34.12 -10.79 -9.29
C LEU A 521 34.78 -9.41 -9.46
N MET A 522 35.65 -9.03 -8.52
CA MET A 522 36.51 -7.85 -8.59
C MET A 522 37.34 -7.84 -9.88
N GLY A 523 38.08 -8.91 -10.18
CA GLY A 523 38.86 -9.03 -11.40
C GLY A 523 38.02 -9.08 -12.67
N LEU A 524 36.91 -9.83 -12.64
CA LEU A 524 36.05 -10.01 -13.80
C LEU A 524 35.43 -8.69 -14.27
N ILE A 525 34.94 -7.85 -13.35
CA ILE A 525 34.37 -6.55 -13.73
C ILE A 525 35.45 -5.55 -14.16
N SER A 526 36.60 -5.49 -13.47
CA SER A 526 37.65 -4.53 -13.82
C SER A 526 38.28 -4.85 -15.17
N GLN A 527 38.57 -6.12 -15.47
CA GLN A 527 39.04 -6.55 -16.79
C GLN A 527 38.00 -6.27 -17.88
N THR A 528 36.70 -6.49 -17.62
CA THR A 528 35.64 -6.22 -18.60
C THR A 528 35.53 -4.73 -18.92
N VAL A 529 35.63 -3.85 -17.92
CA VAL A 529 35.55 -2.39 -18.12
C VAL A 529 36.83 -1.84 -18.78
N PHE A 530 38.00 -2.32 -18.34
CA PHE A 530 39.29 -1.91 -18.90
C PHE A 530 39.46 -2.33 -20.37
N ASN A 531 39.11 -3.58 -20.71
CA ASN A 531 39.14 -4.06 -22.10
C ASN A 531 38.11 -3.34 -22.99
N GLY A 532 37.08 -2.74 -22.41
CA GLY A 532 36.13 -1.87 -23.09
C GLY A 532 36.57 -0.41 -23.24
N GLY A 533 37.81 -0.06 -22.87
CA GLY A 533 38.38 1.27 -23.06
C GLY A 533 37.86 2.36 -22.12
N CYS A 534 37.19 2.00 -21.03
CA CYS A 534 36.77 2.95 -19.98
C CYS A 534 37.82 2.99 -18.84
N HIS A 535 37.90 4.10 -18.09
CA HIS A 535 38.86 4.20 -16.98
C HIS A 535 38.43 3.29 -15.82
N VAL A 536 39.42 2.75 -15.12
CA VAL A 536 39.23 1.87 -13.98
C VAL A 536 40.12 2.35 -12.84
N LEU A 537 39.56 2.55 -11.66
CA LEU A 537 40.24 2.98 -10.45
C LEU A 537 40.06 1.94 -9.34
N GLY A 538 41.11 1.19 -9.04
CA GLY A 538 41.17 0.25 -7.93
C GLY A 538 41.70 0.91 -6.65
N VAL A 539 40.91 0.93 -5.57
CA VAL A 539 41.34 1.46 -4.27
C VAL A 539 41.68 0.32 -3.31
N ILE A 540 42.96 0.20 -2.94
CA ILE A 540 43.50 -0.92 -2.16
C ILE A 540 44.31 -0.45 -0.92
N PRO A 541 44.11 -1.01 0.28
CA PRO A 541 44.96 -0.73 1.43
C PRO A 541 46.35 -1.34 1.27
N ARG A 542 47.40 -0.66 1.77
CA ARG A 542 48.80 -1.17 1.77
C ARG A 542 48.91 -2.61 2.28
N ALA A 543 48.15 -2.97 3.32
CA ALA A 543 48.15 -4.31 3.92
C ALA A 543 47.64 -5.43 2.99
N LEU A 544 47.01 -5.11 1.86
CA LEU A 544 46.48 -6.08 0.88
C LEU A 544 47.25 -6.09 -0.45
N MET A 545 48.33 -5.31 -0.60
CA MET A 545 49.11 -5.21 -1.84
C MET A 545 50.14 -6.34 -2.05
N SER A 546 50.15 -7.39 -1.24
CA SER A 546 51.09 -8.50 -1.44
C SER A 546 50.71 -9.31 -2.68
N HIS A 547 51.64 -9.42 -3.65
CA HIS A 547 51.40 -10.05 -4.97
C HIS A 547 50.73 -11.44 -4.92
N LYS A 548 50.91 -12.21 -3.83
CA LYS A 548 50.29 -13.54 -3.63
C LYS A 548 48.79 -13.51 -3.29
N ILE A 549 48.19 -12.35 -2.99
CA ILE A 549 46.80 -12.23 -2.53
C ILE A 549 45.91 -11.49 -3.54
N SER A 550 46.42 -10.43 -4.18
CA SER A 550 45.62 -9.52 -5.00
C SER A 550 45.86 -9.63 -6.51
N GLY A 551 47.00 -10.18 -6.95
CA GLY A 551 47.46 -10.23 -8.36
C GLY A 551 47.66 -8.85 -9.01
N GLU A 552 48.05 -8.82 -10.28
CA GLU A 552 48.24 -7.56 -11.03
C GLU A 552 46.90 -6.91 -11.33
N THR A 553 46.71 -5.69 -10.83
CA THR A 553 45.43 -4.97 -10.88
C THR A 553 45.37 -4.09 -12.12
N VAL A 554 44.31 -4.24 -12.91
CA VAL A 554 44.11 -3.48 -14.14
C VAL A 554 43.51 -2.10 -13.87
N GLY A 555 43.97 -1.09 -14.62
CA GLY A 555 43.61 0.32 -14.42
C GLY A 555 44.55 1.06 -13.47
N GLU A 556 44.11 2.23 -13.02
CA GLU A 556 44.78 3.05 -12.01
C GLU A 556 44.60 2.41 -10.62
N VAL A 557 45.67 2.37 -9.82
CA VAL A 557 45.63 1.80 -8.45
C VAL A 557 45.94 2.89 -7.43
N LYS A 558 44.98 3.19 -6.56
CA LYS A 558 45.12 4.17 -5.47
C LYS A 558 45.31 3.46 -4.13
N THR A 559 46.51 3.58 -3.59
CA THR A 559 46.91 2.93 -2.35
C THR A 559 46.55 3.77 -1.12
N VAL A 560 45.82 3.18 -0.16
CA VAL A 560 45.38 3.83 1.09
C VAL A 560 45.98 3.16 2.34
N ALA A 561 45.83 3.75 3.52
CA ALA A 561 46.34 3.15 4.76
C ALA A 561 45.51 1.93 5.19
N ASP A 562 44.18 2.05 5.17
CA ASP A 562 43.25 1.13 5.83
C ASP A 562 41.91 0.96 5.08
N MET A 563 41.02 0.14 5.65
CA MET A 563 39.71 -0.21 5.07
C MET A 563 38.64 0.89 5.18
N HIS A 564 38.78 1.86 6.08
CA HIS A 564 37.90 3.02 6.17
C HIS A 564 38.27 4.06 5.12
N GLN A 565 39.57 4.39 4.99
CA GLN A 565 40.09 5.21 3.91
C GLN A 565 39.75 4.63 2.53
N ARG A 566 39.80 3.30 2.39
CA ARG A 566 39.37 2.59 1.16
C ARG A 566 37.93 2.93 0.78
N LYS A 567 36.99 2.82 1.72
CA LYS A 567 35.57 3.17 1.49
C LYS A 567 35.40 4.65 1.18
N ALA A 568 36.09 5.53 1.92
CA ALA A 568 36.00 6.98 1.74
C ALA A 568 36.51 7.42 0.35
N GLU A 569 37.66 6.94 -0.09
CA GLU A 569 38.20 7.24 -1.42
C GLU A 569 37.39 6.57 -2.56
N MET A 570 36.87 5.34 -2.35
CA MET A 570 35.92 4.72 -3.28
C MET A 570 34.60 5.52 -3.42
N ALA A 571 34.18 6.23 -2.38
CA ALA A 571 33.00 7.08 -2.42
C ALA A 571 33.28 8.46 -3.05
N LYS A 572 34.42 9.06 -2.72
CA LYS A 572 34.88 10.36 -3.22
C LYS A 572 35.07 10.42 -4.75
N HIS A 573 35.32 9.28 -5.39
CA HIS A 573 35.58 9.20 -6.83
C HIS A 573 34.40 8.71 -7.69
N ALA A 574 33.19 8.55 -7.13
CA ALA A 574 32.05 7.96 -7.84
C ALA A 574 30.73 8.74 -7.72
N ASP A 575 29.96 8.77 -8.79
CA ASP A 575 28.65 9.45 -8.87
C ASP A 575 27.48 8.57 -8.38
N ALA A 576 27.69 7.26 -8.31
CA ALA A 576 26.72 6.26 -7.83
C ALA A 576 27.40 4.96 -7.37
N PHE A 577 26.64 4.12 -6.67
CA PHE A 577 27.11 2.87 -6.06
C PHE A 577 26.28 1.66 -6.50
N ILE A 578 26.95 0.53 -6.71
CA ILE A 578 26.33 -0.78 -6.97
C ILE A 578 27.00 -1.82 -6.06
N ALA A 579 26.21 -2.77 -5.56
CA ALA A 579 26.69 -3.93 -4.80
C ALA A 579 26.42 -5.23 -5.57
N LEU A 580 27.44 -6.07 -5.69
CA LEU A 580 27.39 -7.43 -6.20
C LEU A 580 27.68 -8.44 -5.07
N PRO A 581 27.37 -9.74 -5.25
CA PRO A 581 27.62 -10.77 -4.24
C PRO A 581 29.06 -10.82 -3.71
N GLY A 582 29.21 -11.32 -2.48
CA GLY A 582 30.51 -11.47 -1.81
C GLY A 582 30.97 -10.26 -0.99
N THR A 583 30.13 -9.25 -0.77
CA THR A 583 30.45 -8.07 0.03
C THR A 583 29.97 -8.17 1.48
N CYS A 584 30.87 -8.39 2.43
CA CYS A 584 30.59 -8.16 3.85
C CYS A 584 30.69 -6.65 4.16
N ILE A 585 29.69 -5.88 3.74
CA ILE A 585 29.57 -4.45 4.05
C ILE A 585 28.20 -4.19 4.68
N LEU A 586 28.20 -3.89 5.98
CA LEU A 586 27.16 -3.09 6.60
C LEU A 586 27.16 -1.71 5.94
N ILE A 587 26.07 -1.37 5.25
CA ILE A 587 25.79 0.00 4.80
C ILE A 587 25.13 0.74 5.99
N GLN A 588 25.93 1.00 7.03
CA GLN A 588 25.54 1.95 8.08
C GLN A 588 25.69 3.36 7.53
N SER A 589 24.57 3.96 7.14
CA SER A 589 24.50 5.37 6.74
C SER A 589 24.36 6.22 7.99
N ASN A 590 25.42 6.92 8.37
CA ASN A 590 25.34 8.11 9.23
C ASN A 590 25.36 9.34 8.31
N TYR A 591 24.23 9.58 7.64
CA TYR A 591 23.86 10.79 6.87
C TYR A 591 22.34 10.90 6.85
#